data_AF-A0A9E2FN53-F1
#
_entry.id   AF-A0A9E2FN53-F1
#
_cell.length_a   1.000
_cell.length_b   1.000
_cell.length_c   1.000
_cell.angle_alpha   90.00
_cell.angle_beta   90.00
_cell.angle_gamma   90.00
#
_symmetry.space_group_name_H-M   'P 1'
#
loop_
_entity.id
_entity.type
_entity.pdbx_description
1 polymer ?
#
loop_
_entity_poly.entity_id
_entity_poly.type
_entity_poly.pdbx_seq_one_letter_code
_entity_poly.pdbx_strand_id
1 'polypeptide(L)'
;MASHTVPSWTNGSNPLTSDSPAVWDRLMEAVGPASLLVVIESRMGPLLRCRVTSEDIWQETLLSAWRDRAKCEWRGLRSFRNWLLTIIDHRIRDAAEYENAAKRGGENAARLSSSLTGESSDRSHARPYPGPVGSTTPSRIAMHREQAAAMSAALETLPEELREVVRLRLFEQRVLQASLHESA
;
A
#
# COMPACT_ATOMS: atom_id res chain seq x y z
N MET A 1 18.28 13.46 14.85
CA MET A 1 16.95 14.12 14.95
C MET A 1 16.52 14.52 13.55
N ALA A 2 15.79 13.66 12.84
CA ALA A 2 15.30 13.98 11.51
C ALA A 2 13.97 14.74 11.63
N SER A 3 13.99 16.04 11.33
CA SER A 3 12.79 16.84 11.21
C SER A 3 11.94 16.29 10.07
N HIS A 4 10.93 15.48 10.38
CA HIS A 4 9.87 15.12 9.44
C HIS A 4 9.00 16.36 9.21
N THR A 5 9.49 17.28 8.38
CA THR A 5 8.69 18.37 7.84
C THR A 5 7.63 17.73 6.95
N VAL A 6 6.42 17.56 7.48
CA VAL A 6 5.27 17.13 6.67
C VAL A 6 5.14 18.13 5.53
N PRO A 7 5.22 17.72 4.26
CA PRO A 7 5.08 18.65 3.15
C PRO A 7 3.74 19.38 3.29
N SER A 8 3.77 20.71 3.28
CA SER A 8 2.56 21.52 3.28
C SER A 8 1.89 21.36 1.92
N TRP A 9 1.03 20.34 1.79
CA TRP A 9 0.16 20.12 0.63
C TRP A 9 -0.96 21.18 0.61
N THR A 10 -0.58 22.45 0.64
CA THR A 10 -1.48 23.60 0.81
C THR A 10 -1.29 24.57 -0.34
N ASN A 11 -1.85 24.23 -1.50
CA ASN A 11 -2.32 25.22 -2.46
C ASN A 11 -3.15 24.55 -3.56
N GLY A 12 -4.44 24.26 -3.31
CA GLY A 12 -5.52 24.04 -4.31
C GLY A 12 -5.37 23.01 -5.46
N SER A 13 -4.17 22.49 -5.72
CA SER A 13 -3.84 21.61 -6.83
C SER A 13 -3.72 20.19 -6.33
N ASN A 14 -4.44 19.27 -6.97
CA ASN A 14 -4.37 17.86 -6.67
C ASN A 14 -2.97 17.33 -7.04
N PRO A 15 -2.11 16.92 -6.08
CA PRO A 15 -0.78 16.41 -6.40
C PRO A 15 -0.83 15.09 -7.19
N LEU A 16 -1.95 14.37 -7.14
CA LEU A 16 -2.17 13.11 -7.86
C LEU A 16 -2.28 13.29 -9.38
N THR A 17 -2.67 14.48 -9.83
CA THR A 17 -2.78 14.80 -11.27
C THR A 17 -1.50 15.44 -11.82
N SER A 18 -0.45 15.57 -11.00
CA SER A 18 0.84 16.07 -11.47
C SER A 18 1.52 15.02 -12.34
N ASP A 19 2.05 15.45 -13.49
CA ASP A 19 2.87 14.59 -14.35
C ASP A 19 4.32 14.46 -13.87
N SER A 20 4.70 15.16 -12.79
CA SER A 20 6.05 15.12 -12.24
C SER A 20 6.27 13.86 -11.38
N PRO A 21 7.24 12.99 -11.74
CA PRO A 21 7.57 11.81 -10.92
C PRO A 21 8.01 12.16 -9.49
N ALA A 22 8.64 13.32 -9.31
CA ALA A 22 9.10 13.77 -8.00
C ALA A 22 7.95 14.11 -7.03
N VAL A 23 6.80 14.57 -7.55
CA VAL A 23 5.61 14.85 -6.74
C VAL A 23 5.01 13.53 -6.24
N TRP A 24 4.93 12.53 -7.11
CA TRP A 24 4.48 11.19 -6.75
C TRP A 24 5.38 10.54 -5.71
N ASP A 25 6.71 10.57 -5.92
CA ASP A 25 7.67 9.99 -4.98
C ASP A 25 7.54 10.63 -3.58
N ARG A 26 7.47 11.96 -3.50
CA ARG A 26 7.27 12.66 -2.21
C ARG A 26 5.95 12.28 -1.55
N LEU A 27 4.90 12.08 -2.34
CA LEU A 27 3.60 11.66 -1.83
C LEU A 27 3.66 10.24 -1.28
N MET A 28 4.34 9.33 -1.99
CA MET A 28 4.57 7.95 -1.55
C MET A 28 5.37 7.90 -0.25
N GLU A 29 6.44 8.69 -0.13
CA GLU A 29 7.19 8.77 1.13
C GLU A 29 6.32 9.35 2.27
N ALA A 30 5.49 10.36 1.98
CA ALA A 30 4.63 10.99 2.97
C ALA A 30 3.52 10.06 3.50
N VAL A 31 3.00 9.13 2.69
CA VAL A 31 2.01 8.14 3.17
C VAL A 31 2.63 7.08 4.07
N GLY A 32 3.96 6.93 4.10
CA GLY A 32 4.69 5.99 4.93
C GLY A 32 4.56 4.54 4.46
N PRO A 33 5.26 4.12 3.40
CA PRO A 33 5.12 2.80 2.78
C PRO A 33 5.40 1.64 3.74
N ALA A 34 6.42 1.76 4.59
CA ALA A 34 6.73 0.74 5.61
C ALA A 34 5.53 0.44 6.53
N SER A 35 4.78 1.48 6.90
CA SER A 35 3.57 1.35 7.71
C SER A 35 2.41 0.70 6.97
N LEU A 36 2.33 0.88 5.65
CA LEU A 36 1.36 0.18 4.82
C LEU A 36 1.74 -1.28 4.62
N LEU A 37 3.03 -1.61 4.49
CA LEU A 37 3.50 -3.01 4.43
C LEU A 37 3.14 -3.78 5.70
N VAL A 38 3.34 -3.19 6.88
CA VAL A 38 2.90 -3.84 8.14
C VAL A 38 1.38 -4.01 8.19
N VAL A 39 0.62 -3.04 7.69
CA VAL A 39 -0.85 -3.17 7.59
C VAL A 39 -1.22 -4.31 6.64
N ILE A 40 -0.59 -4.39 5.46
CA ILE A 40 -0.79 -5.47 4.48
C ILE A 40 -0.51 -6.82 5.14
N GLU A 41 0.66 -6.99 5.74
CA GLU A 41 1.03 -8.24 6.42
C GLU A 41 0.00 -8.62 7.46
N SER A 42 -0.41 -7.68 8.31
CA SER A 42 -1.39 -7.92 9.36
C SER A 42 -2.78 -8.34 8.85
N ARG A 43 -3.13 -7.96 7.61
CA ARG A 43 -4.40 -8.30 6.94
C ARG A 43 -4.32 -9.61 6.16
N MET A 44 -3.13 -9.98 5.67
CA MET A 44 -2.92 -11.26 5.01
C MET A 44 -3.04 -12.39 6.03
N GLY A 45 -4.00 -13.30 5.86
CA GLY A 45 -4.06 -14.51 6.68
C GLY A 45 -2.81 -15.38 6.52
N PRO A 46 -2.48 -16.27 7.48
CA PRO A 46 -1.25 -17.07 7.45
C PRO A 46 -1.06 -17.86 6.16
N LEU A 47 -2.15 -18.43 5.63
CA LEU A 47 -2.13 -19.20 4.38
C LEU A 47 -1.81 -18.36 3.14
N LEU A 48 -2.25 -17.10 3.11
CA LEU A 48 -1.98 -16.19 1.99
C LEU A 48 -0.52 -15.73 2.02
N ARG A 49 0.02 -15.45 3.22
CA ARG A 49 1.44 -15.06 3.40
C ARG A 49 2.44 -16.13 2.94
N CYS A 50 2.05 -17.41 2.92
CA CYS A 50 2.90 -18.47 2.41
C CYS A 50 3.06 -18.48 0.88
N ARG A 51 2.23 -17.74 0.14
CA ARG A 51 2.15 -17.79 -1.33
C ARG A 51 2.32 -16.45 -2.00
N VAL A 52 1.90 -15.38 -1.33
CA VAL A 52 1.96 -14.01 -1.82
C VAL A 52 2.72 -13.19 -0.78
N THR A 53 3.63 -12.33 -1.24
CA THR A 53 4.35 -11.44 -0.33
C THR A 53 3.58 -10.13 -0.13
N SER A 54 3.84 -9.45 0.98
CA SER A 54 3.27 -8.11 1.24
C SER A 54 3.75 -7.07 0.22
N GLU A 55 4.95 -7.26 -0.33
CA GLU A 55 5.52 -6.46 -1.41
C GLU A 55 4.75 -6.62 -2.73
N ASP A 56 4.33 -7.83 -3.10
CA ASP A 56 3.54 -8.07 -4.32
C ASP A 56 2.22 -7.30 -4.25
N ILE A 57 1.52 -7.39 -3.11
CA ILE A 57 0.29 -6.63 -2.85
C ILE A 57 0.55 -5.12 -2.91
N TRP A 58 1.67 -4.65 -2.36
CA TRP A 58 2.04 -3.24 -2.38
C TRP A 58 2.33 -2.75 -3.81
N GLN A 59 3.06 -3.53 -4.60
CA GLN A 59 3.35 -3.21 -6.01
C GLN A 59 2.07 -3.12 -6.84
N GLU A 60 1.17 -4.08 -6.71
CA GLU A 60 -0.14 -4.04 -7.39
C GLU A 60 -1.00 -2.85 -6.95
N THR A 61 -0.92 -2.51 -5.66
CA THR A 61 -1.57 -1.32 -5.10
C THR A 61 -1.04 -0.06 -5.77
N LEU A 62 0.28 0.09 -5.89
CA LEU A 62 0.91 1.25 -6.54
C LEU A 62 0.51 1.36 -8.02
N LEU A 63 0.49 0.24 -8.75
CA LEU A 63 0.05 0.21 -10.15
C LEU A 63 -1.41 0.63 -10.31
N SER A 64 -2.28 0.09 -9.46
CA SER A 64 -3.71 0.44 -9.45
C SER A 64 -3.92 1.90 -9.07
N ALA A 65 -3.21 2.37 -8.03
CA ALA A 65 -3.26 3.75 -7.58
C ALA A 65 -2.78 4.72 -8.66
N TRP A 66 -1.70 4.40 -9.38
CA TRP A 66 -1.23 5.22 -10.49
C TRP A 66 -2.24 5.30 -11.63
N ARG A 67 -2.84 4.17 -12.01
CA ARG A 67 -3.86 4.10 -13.06
C ARG A 67 -5.11 4.90 -12.70
N ASP A 68 -5.57 4.76 -11.46
CA ASP A 68 -6.84 5.33 -10.99
C ASP A 68 -6.66 6.68 -10.26
N ARG A 69 -5.45 7.27 -10.28
CA ARG A 69 -5.09 8.51 -9.56
C ARG A 69 -6.02 9.69 -9.84
N ALA A 70 -6.52 9.80 -11.07
CA ALA A 70 -7.44 10.86 -11.49
C ALA A 70 -8.84 10.71 -10.87
N LYS A 71 -9.23 9.51 -10.42
CA LYS A 71 -10.51 9.24 -9.76
C LYS A 71 -10.46 9.52 -8.26
N CYS A 72 -9.28 9.68 -7.69
CA CYS A 72 -9.12 9.95 -6.26
C CYS A 72 -9.43 11.42 -5.96
N GLU A 73 -10.44 11.65 -5.14
CA GLU A 73 -10.74 12.98 -4.64
C GLU A 73 -9.71 13.38 -3.57
N TRP A 74 -8.86 14.34 -3.91
CA TRP A 74 -7.85 14.85 -3.00
C TRP A 74 -8.47 15.75 -1.92
N ARG A 75 -8.49 15.26 -0.68
CA ARG A 75 -8.85 16.01 0.53
C ARG A 75 -7.68 16.06 1.52
N GLY A 76 -6.47 15.82 1.02
CA GLY A 76 -5.23 15.75 1.80
C GLY A 76 -4.66 14.34 1.93
N LEU A 77 -3.49 14.26 2.57
CA LEU A 77 -2.70 13.02 2.68
C LEU A 77 -3.47 11.87 3.35
N ARG A 78 -4.31 12.19 4.34
CA ARG A 78 -5.16 11.22 5.04
C ARG A 78 -6.20 10.57 4.12
N SER A 79 -6.90 11.36 3.30
CA SER A 79 -7.90 10.81 2.38
C SER A 79 -7.23 9.92 1.33
N PHE A 80 -6.06 10.36 0.86
CA PHE A 80 -5.26 9.58 -0.07
C PHE A 80 -4.77 8.26 0.52
N ARG A 81 -4.24 8.26 1.75
CA ARG A 81 -3.84 7.02 2.43
C ARG A 81 -5.04 6.09 2.65
N ASN A 82 -6.21 6.61 3.04
CA ASN A 82 -7.42 5.79 3.17
C ASN A 82 -7.83 5.16 1.83
N TRP A 83 -7.71 5.91 0.74
CA TRP A 83 -7.95 5.38 -0.60
C TRP A 83 -6.96 4.26 -0.97
N LEU A 84 -5.67 4.40 -0.64
CA LEU A 84 -4.68 3.32 -0.80
C LEU A 84 -5.05 2.09 0.02
N LEU A 85 -5.52 2.26 1.27
CA LEU A 85 -5.97 1.15 2.10
C LEU A 85 -7.16 0.41 1.48
N THR A 86 -8.08 1.12 0.81
CA THR A 86 -9.18 0.49 0.05
C THR A 86 -8.65 -0.34 -1.12
N ILE A 87 -7.66 0.16 -1.86
CA ILE A 87 -7.04 -0.59 -2.95
C ILE A 87 -6.35 -1.84 -2.40
N ILE A 88 -5.60 -1.71 -1.29
CA ILE A 88 -4.93 -2.82 -0.59
C ILE A 88 -5.95 -3.89 -0.21
N ASP A 89 -7.08 -3.53 0.40
CA ASP A 89 -8.11 -4.49 0.79
C ASP A 89 -8.68 -5.26 -0.41
N HIS A 90 -8.87 -4.57 -1.54
CA HIS A 90 -9.27 -5.22 -2.78
C HIS A 90 -8.17 -6.17 -3.29
N ARG A 91 -6.89 -5.77 -3.29
CA ARG A 91 -5.78 -6.64 -3.73
C ARG A 91 -5.64 -7.89 -2.86
N ILE A 92 -5.75 -7.76 -1.54
CA ILE A 92 -5.69 -8.90 -0.61
C ILE A 92 -6.86 -9.86 -0.85
N ARG A 93 -8.07 -9.34 -1.06
CA ARG A 93 -9.24 -10.17 -1.38
C ARG A 93 -9.04 -10.91 -2.70
N ASP A 94 -8.65 -10.20 -3.76
CA ASP A 94 -8.43 -10.78 -5.09
C ASP A 94 -7.36 -11.90 -5.03
N ALA A 95 -6.26 -11.66 -4.32
CA ALA A 95 -5.21 -12.66 -4.11
C ALA A 95 -5.72 -13.89 -3.35
N ALA A 96 -6.52 -13.70 -2.29
CA ALA A 96 -7.12 -14.81 -1.54
C ALA A 96 -8.11 -15.62 -2.39
N GLU A 97 -8.93 -14.95 -3.21
CA GLU A 97 -9.88 -15.58 -4.12
C GLU A 97 -9.16 -16.39 -5.20
N TYR A 98 -8.10 -15.83 -5.78
CA TYR A 98 -7.25 -16.51 -6.75
C TYR A 98 -6.65 -17.79 -6.18
N GLU A 99 -6.06 -17.71 -4.98
CA GLU A 99 -5.47 -18.88 -4.31
C GLU A 99 -6.50 -19.96 -3.98
N ASN A 100 -7.71 -19.56 -3.61
CA ASN A 100 -8.80 -20.50 -3.35
C ASN A 100 -9.37 -21.11 -4.64
N ALA A 101 -9.38 -20.39 -5.75
CA ALA A 101 -9.74 -20.92 -7.06
C ALA A 101 -8.68 -21.90 -7.59
N ALA A 102 -7.40 -21.55 -7.49
CA ALA A 102 -6.28 -22.40 -7.89
C ALA A 102 -6.25 -23.74 -7.14
N LYS A 103 -6.59 -23.74 -5.84
CA LYS A 103 -6.74 -24.97 -5.04
C LYS A 103 -7.90 -25.86 -5.48
N ARG A 104 -9.00 -25.28 -5.99
CA ARG A 104 -10.19 -26.03 -6.43
C ARG A 104 -10.04 -26.63 -7.83
N GLY A 105 -9.11 -26.13 -8.64
CA GLY A 105 -8.91 -26.53 -10.04
C GLY A 105 -7.64 -27.35 -10.31
N GLY A 106 -7.31 -28.29 -9.41
CA GLY A 106 -6.10 -29.14 -9.47
C GLY A 106 -5.61 -29.45 -10.89
N GLU A 107 -4.32 -29.18 -11.12
CA GLU A 107 -3.52 -29.50 -12.32
C GLU A 107 -3.87 -28.78 -13.65
N ASN A 108 -5.00 -28.09 -13.78
CA ASN A 108 -5.32 -27.35 -15.01
C ASN A 108 -5.10 -25.82 -14.96
N ALA A 109 -4.78 -25.27 -13.78
CA ALA A 109 -4.54 -23.83 -13.60
C ALA A 109 -3.25 -23.31 -14.28
N ALA A 110 -2.35 -24.19 -14.72
CA ALA A 110 -1.16 -23.81 -15.49
C ALA A 110 -1.50 -23.20 -16.86
N ARG A 111 -2.69 -23.46 -17.42
CA ARG A 111 -3.14 -22.85 -18.68
C ARG A 111 -3.70 -21.43 -18.51
N LEU A 112 -4.05 -21.01 -17.29
CA LEU A 112 -4.53 -19.66 -17.02
C LEU A 112 -3.38 -18.69 -16.66
N SER A 113 -2.13 -19.14 -16.68
CA SER A 113 -0.97 -18.26 -16.52
C SER A 113 -0.83 -17.25 -17.67
N SER A 114 -1.41 -17.51 -18.85
CA SER A 114 -1.40 -16.56 -19.98
C SER A 114 -2.54 -15.54 -19.94
N SER A 115 -3.63 -15.83 -19.21
CA SER A 115 -4.80 -14.92 -19.15
C SER A 115 -4.70 -13.86 -18.06
N LEU A 116 -3.86 -14.07 -17.04
CA LEU A 116 -3.57 -13.09 -15.99
C LEU A 116 -2.42 -12.15 -16.38
N THR A 117 -1.52 -12.59 -17.27
CA THR A 117 -0.63 -11.72 -18.05
C THR A 117 -1.35 -11.19 -19.27
N GLY A 118 -2.52 -10.55 -19.08
CA GLY A 118 -3.41 -10.02 -20.11
C GLY A 118 -2.92 -10.13 -21.56
N GLU A 119 -3.09 -11.29 -22.19
CA GLU A 119 -3.14 -11.39 -23.65
C GLU A 119 -4.51 -10.89 -24.10
N SER A 120 -4.73 -9.59 -23.96
CA SER A 120 -5.57 -8.87 -24.90
C SER A 120 -4.70 -8.61 -26.11
N SER A 121 -5.13 -9.19 -27.21
CA SER A 121 -4.64 -9.01 -28.57
C SER A 121 -4.53 -7.53 -28.96
N ASP A 122 -3.40 -6.89 -28.64
CA ASP A 122 -2.85 -5.75 -29.38
C ASP A 122 -1.35 -5.58 -29.05
N ARG A 123 -0.50 -6.39 -29.68
CA ARG A 123 0.97 -6.26 -29.61
C ARG A 123 1.53 -5.21 -30.58
N SER A 124 0.70 -4.28 -31.06
CA SER A 124 1.13 -3.14 -31.87
C SER A 124 0.94 -1.82 -31.10
N HIS A 125 2.06 -1.27 -30.60
CA HIS A 125 2.20 0.13 -30.15
C HIS A 125 1.73 0.52 -28.73
N ALA A 126 1.96 -0.32 -27.73
CA ALA A 126 1.99 0.18 -26.35
C ALA A 126 3.25 1.04 -26.14
N ARG A 127 3.13 2.36 -26.34
CA ARG A 127 4.09 3.35 -25.87
C ARG A 127 4.48 3.02 -24.42
N PRO A 128 5.77 3.12 -24.01
CA PRO A 128 6.13 3.02 -22.62
C PRO A 128 5.38 4.10 -21.87
N TYR A 129 4.36 3.72 -21.10
CA TYR A 129 3.70 4.64 -20.20
C TYR A 129 4.76 5.09 -19.18
N PRO A 130 5.01 6.40 -18.99
CA PRO A 130 5.93 6.87 -17.98
C PRO A 130 5.26 6.65 -16.62
N GLY A 131 5.28 5.41 -16.13
CA GLY A 131 4.94 5.12 -14.75
C GLY A 131 5.97 5.76 -13.81
N PRO A 132 5.67 5.89 -12.51
CA PRO A 132 6.57 6.49 -11.55
C PRO A 132 7.70 5.49 -11.29
N VAL A 133 8.74 5.54 -12.13
CA VAL A 133 9.89 4.64 -12.09
C VAL A 133 10.64 4.72 -10.75
N GLY A 134 10.46 5.82 -10.00
CA GLY A 134 11.10 6.09 -8.71
C GLY A 134 10.56 5.26 -7.54
N SER A 135 9.26 5.36 -7.23
CA SER A 135 8.63 4.70 -6.08
C SER A 135 8.59 3.17 -6.15
N THR A 136 8.75 2.59 -7.34
CA THR A 136 8.72 1.14 -7.57
C THR A 136 10.10 0.55 -7.88
N THR A 137 11.18 1.32 -7.70
CA THR A 137 12.53 0.76 -7.86
C THR A 137 12.78 -0.39 -6.87
N PRO A 138 13.42 -1.49 -7.31
CA PRO A 138 13.72 -2.63 -6.43
C PRO A 138 14.44 -2.24 -5.13
N SER A 139 15.34 -1.25 -5.20
CA SER A 139 16.07 -0.74 -4.04
C SER A 139 15.17 -0.06 -3.01
N ARG A 140 14.18 0.74 -3.43
CA ARG A 140 13.23 1.38 -2.50
C ARG A 140 12.29 0.38 -1.86
N ILE A 141 11.84 -0.61 -2.63
CA ILE A 141 11.00 -1.68 -2.10
C ILE A 141 11.75 -2.45 -1.02
N ALA A 142 13.01 -2.83 -1.27
CA ALA A 142 13.86 -3.46 -0.27
C ALA A 142 14.05 -2.59 0.99
N MET A 143 14.31 -1.29 0.81
CA MET A 143 14.42 -0.33 1.93
C MET A 143 13.12 -0.27 2.75
N HIS A 144 11.95 -0.21 2.11
CA HIS A 144 10.67 -0.19 2.82
C HIS A 144 10.38 -1.51 3.53
N ARG A 145 10.79 -2.64 2.97
CA ARG A 145 10.70 -3.96 3.62
C ARG A 145 11.55 -4.01 4.89
N GLU A 146 12.80 -3.55 4.83
CA GLU A 146 13.68 -3.48 6.00
C GLU A 146 13.10 -2.58 7.09
N GLN A 147 12.57 -1.41 6.71
CA GLN A 147 11.89 -0.51 7.63
C GLN A 147 10.62 -1.13 8.24
N ALA A 148 9.83 -1.86 7.43
CA ALA A 148 8.64 -2.55 7.91
C ALA A 148 9.00 -3.66 8.89
N ALA A 149 10.04 -4.45 8.61
CA ALA A 149 10.52 -5.49 9.50
C ALA A 149 11.03 -4.91 10.84
N ALA A 150 11.81 -3.83 10.80
CA ALA A 150 12.27 -3.13 12.00
C ALA A 150 11.10 -2.58 12.82
N MET A 151 10.08 -2.03 12.15
CA MET A 151 8.88 -1.54 12.81
C MET A 151 8.06 -2.67 13.42
N SER A 152 7.83 -3.79 12.71
CA SER A 152 7.15 -4.96 13.26
C SER A 152 7.85 -5.49 14.50
N ALA A 153 9.19 -5.63 14.46
CA ALA A 153 9.98 -6.02 15.62
C ALA A 153 9.84 -5.04 16.79
N ALA A 154 9.83 -3.73 16.53
CA ALA A 154 9.61 -2.73 17.57
C ALA A 154 8.18 -2.83 18.18
N LEU A 155 7.16 -3.08 17.36
CA LEU A 155 5.77 -3.28 17.82
C LEU A 155 5.62 -4.52 18.71
N GLU A 156 6.41 -5.57 18.47
CA GLU A 156 6.40 -6.77 19.31
C GLU A 156 6.93 -6.49 20.72
N THR A 157 7.86 -5.54 20.89
CA THR A 157 8.39 -5.15 22.21
C THR A 157 7.40 -4.34 23.06
N LEU A 158 6.34 -3.81 22.44
CA LEU A 158 5.34 -3.02 23.17
C LEU A 158 4.43 -3.90 24.04
N PRO A 159 3.96 -3.39 25.19
CA PRO A 159 2.85 -3.99 25.93
C PRO A 159 1.62 -4.18 25.04
N GLU A 160 0.86 -5.26 25.28
CA GLU A 160 -0.29 -5.64 24.44
C GLU A 160 -1.29 -4.50 24.22
N GLU A 161 -1.62 -3.77 25.28
CA GLU A 161 -2.54 -2.64 25.27
C GLU A 161 -2.08 -1.51 24.33
N LEU A 162 -0.78 -1.22 24.32
CA LEU A 162 -0.18 -0.23 23.44
C LEU A 162 -0.03 -0.75 22.01
N ARG A 163 0.24 -2.05 21.84
CA ARG A 163 0.32 -2.68 20.52
C ARG A 163 -1.01 -2.57 19.79
N GLU A 164 -2.13 -2.84 20.46
CA GLU A 164 -3.47 -2.70 19.87
C GLU A 164 -3.79 -1.24 19.53
N VAL A 165 -3.45 -0.27 20.39
CA VAL A 165 -3.63 1.15 20.08
C VAL A 165 -2.83 1.57 18.85
N VAL A 166 -1.58 1.13 18.73
CA VAL A 166 -0.73 1.44 17.57
C VAL A 166 -1.24 0.73 16.31
N ARG A 167 -1.68 -0.53 16.41
CA ARG A 167 -2.41 -1.26 15.35
C ARG A 167 -3.60 -0.41 14.87
N LEU A 168 -4.53 -0.10 15.76
CA LEU A 168 -5.74 0.66 15.47
C LEU A 168 -5.42 2.03 14.87
N ARG A 169 -4.36 2.68 15.34
CA ARG A 169 -3.90 3.95 14.74
C ARG A 169 -3.38 3.78 13.31
N LEU A 170 -2.64 2.70 13.04
CA LEU A 170 -2.16 2.39 11.69
C LEU A 170 -3.31 2.06 10.73
N PHE A 171 -4.37 1.41 11.22
CA PHE A 171 -5.55 1.02 10.43
C PHE A 171 -6.58 2.13 10.25
N GLU A 172 -6.93 2.85 11.31
CA GLU A 172 -8.05 3.78 11.31
C GLU A 172 -7.61 5.25 11.16
N GLN A 173 -6.31 5.51 11.34
CA GLN A 173 -5.74 6.85 11.51
C GLN A 173 -6.53 7.75 12.48
N ARG A 174 -7.40 7.23 13.37
CA ARG A 174 -8.20 8.06 14.27
C ARG A 174 -7.28 8.94 15.09
N VAL A 175 -7.62 10.22 15.22
CA VAL A 175 -6.94 11.13 16.13
C VAL A 175 -6.96 10.47 17.51
N LEU A 176 -5.81 10.34 18.17
CA LEU A 176 -5.77 10.08 19.60
C LEU A 176 -6.41 11.32 20.21
N GLN A 177 -7.73 11.27 20.41
CA GLN A 177 -8.37 12.13 21.38
C GLN A 177 -7.83 11.61 22.69
N ALA A 178 -6.66 12.12 23.08
CA ALA A 178 -6.15 11.93 24.41
C ALA A 178 -7.24 12.49 25.30
N SER A 179 -8.01 11.60 25.91
CA SER A 179 -8.86 11.92 27.04
C SER A 179 -7.92 12.34 28.16
N LEU A 180 -7.42 13.58 28.09
CA LEU A 180 -6.97 14.33 29.23
C LEU A 180 -8.23 14.57 30.06
N HIS A 181 -8.63 13.53 30.81
CA HIS A 181 -9.47 13.71 31.95
C HIS A 181 -8.60 14.42 32.99
N GLU A 182 -8.56 15.75 32.85
CA GLU A 182 -8.13 16.66 33.89
C GLU A 182 -9.16 16.53 35.01
N SER A 183 -8.91 15.58 35.92
CA SER A 183 -9.59 15.52 37.20
C SER A 183 -9.10 16.71 38.03
N ALA A 184 -9.92 17.76 38.05
CA ALA A 184 -9.92 18.77 39.11
C ALA A 184 -10.92 18.37 40.20
#